data_AF-A0A1Q7EE07-F1
#
_entry.id   AF-A0A1Q7EE07-F1
#
_cell.length_a   1.000
_cell.length_b   1.000
_cell.length_c   1.000
_cell.angle_alpha   90.00
_cell.angle_beta   90.00
_cell.angle_gamma   90.00
#
_symmetry.space_group_name_H-M   'P 1'
#
loop_
_entity.id
_entity.type
_entity.pdbx_description
1 polymer ?
#
loop_
_entity_poly.entity_id
_entity_poly.type
_entity_poly.pdbx_seq_one_letter_code
_entity_poly.pdbx_strand_id
1 'polypeptide(L)'
;MLRQDIQDRLASGAPMSTPSLAEMLAAWRTITAAADRFLDKLTTDQLLVDLPLDGQVSGQTQGSAIRRLTYHYWFHIGEILAIRQILGQKDLPEYVGNIELEAPYRPE
;
A
#
# COMPACT_ATOMS: atom_id res chain seq x y z
N MET A 1 -13.95 8.81 -4.60
CA MET A 1 -12.60 8.27 -4.30
C MET A 1 -11.80 9.33 -3.55
N LEU A 2 -10.99 8.97 -2.55
CA LEU A 2 -10.35 9.94 -1.63
C LEU A 2 -9.35 10.91 -2.30
N ARG A 3 -8.59 10.45 -3.30
CA ARG A 3 -7.62 11.24 -4.08
C ARG A 3 -7.73 10.87 -5.56
N GLN A 4 -8.80 11.34 -6.19
CA GLN A 4 -9.08 11.05 -7.61
C GLN A 4 -7.94 11.54 -8.52
N ASP A 5 -7.35 12.68 -8.20
CA ASP A 5 -6.22 13.27 -8.90
C ASP A 5 -4.98 12.35 -9.00
N ILE A 6 -4.76 11.50 -7.99
CA ILE A 6 -3.67 10.51 -8.01
C ILE A 6 -3.97 9.41 -9.02
N GLN A 7 -5.20 8.91 -9.05
CA GLN A 7 -5.61 7.83 -9.95
C GLN A 7 -5.59 8.29 -11.41
N ASP A 8 -6.08 9.50 -11.67
CA ASP A 8 -6.16 10.03 -13.03
C ASP A 8 -4.77 10.27 -13.64
N ARG A 9 -3.76 10.58 -12.82
CA ARG A 9 -2.44 11.03 -13.27
C ARG A 9 -1.34 9.98 -13.14
N LEU A 10 -1.45 9.07 -12.17
CA LEU A 10 -0.35 8.19 -11.75
C LEU A 10 -0.72 6.71 -11.78
N ALA A 11 -1.87 6.35 -12.36
CA ALA A 11 -2.25 4.95 -12.57
C ALA A 11 -1.34 4.25 -13.58
N SER A 12 -1.37 2.91 -13.55
CA SER A 12 -0.70 2.09 -14.55
C SER A 12 -1.20 2.45 -15.96
N GLY A 13 -0.27 2.67 -16.89
CA GLY A 13 -0.58 3.10 -18.27
C GLY A 13 -0.77 4.62 -18.45
N ALA A 14 -0.75 5.41 -17.38
CA ALA A 14 -0.73 6.87 -17.48
C ALA A 14 0.59 7.39 -18.10
N PRO A 15 0.61 8.61 -18.65
CA PRO A 15 1.85 9.22 -19.15
C PRO A 15 2.97 9.25 -18.10
N MET A 16 4.22 9.08 -18.55
CA MET A 16 5.37 9.21 -17.65
C MET A 16 5.38 10.58 -16.98
N SER A 17 5.65 10.59 -15.68
CA SER A 17 5.73 11.80 -14.89
C SER A 17 6.74 11.66 -13.75
N THR A 18 7.15 12.78 -13.17
CA THR A 18 7.97 12.84 -11.96
C THR A 18 7.30 13.80 -10.98
N PRO A 19 6.31 13.33 -10.20
CA PRO A 19 5.55 14.20 -9.30
C PRO A 19 6.44 14.73 -8.17
N SER A 20 6.04 15.86 -7.58
CA SER A 20 6.72 16.43 -6.43
C SER A 20 6.70 15.46 -5.25
N LEU A 21 7.87 15.23 -4.63
CA LEU A 21 7.98 14.41 -3.43
C LEU A 21 7.08 14.94 -2.30
N ALA A 22 7.01 16.26 -2.12
CA ALA A 22 6.19 16.87 -1.07
C ALA A 22 4.70 16.59 -1.30
N GLU A 23 4.23 16.69 -2.55
CA GLU A 23 2.84 16.40 -2.91
C GLU A 23 2.51 14.92 -2.71
N MET A 24 3.40 14.02 -3.16
CA MET A 24 3.19 12.59 -3.02
C MET A 24 3.23 12.14 -1.56
N LEU A 25 4.09 12.74 -0.74
CA LEU A 25 4.14 12.47 0.70
C LEU A 25 2.87 12.95 1.41
N ALA A 26 2.34 14.11 1.03
CA ALA A 26 1.06 14.60 1.55
C ALA A 26 -0.11 13.70 1.13
N ALA A 27 -0.11 13.22 -0.12
CA ALA A 27 -1.09 12.26 -0.61
C ALA A 27 -1.02 10.94 0.15
N TRP A 28 0.20 10.39 0.31
CA TRP A 28 0.45 9.17 1.07
C TRP A 28 -0.10 9.26 2.49
N ARG A 29 0.23 10.33 3.23
CA ARG A 29 -0.29 10.55 4.60
C ARG A 29 -1.81 10.63 4.66
N THR A 30 -2.43 11.28 3.68
CA THR A 30 -3.90 11.39 3.61
C THR A 30 -4.55 10.03 3.36
N ILE A 31 -4.01 9.25 2.42
CA ILE A 31 -4.54 7.95 2.03
C ILE A 31 -4.35 6.93 3.16
N THR A 32 -3.16 6.87 3.75
CA THR A 32 -2.86 5.94 4.86
C THR A 32 -3.71 6.23 6.08
N ALA A 33 -3.85 7.50 6.50
CA ALA A 33 -4.71 7.83 7.64
C ALA A 33 -6.19 7.46 7.43
N ALA A 34 -6.68 7.44 6.19
CA ALA A 34 -8.02 6.95 5.87
C ALA A 34 -8.08 5.42 5.81
N ALA A 35 -7.02 4.78 5.29
CA ALA A 35 -6.90 3.32 5.24
C ALA A 35 -6.85 2.73 6.64
N ASP A 36 -6.12 3.34 7.58
CA ASP A 36 -6.02 2.88 8.97
C ASP A 36 -7.40 2.73 9.60
N ARG A 37 -8.27 3.74 9.45
CA ARG A 37 -9.65 3.70 9.97
C ARG A 37 -10.52 2.60 9.36
N PHE A 38 -10.23 2.20 8.12
CA PHE A 38 -10.89 1.09 7.46
C PHE A 38 -10.36 -0.24 7.99
N LEU A 39 -9.03 -0.39 8.07
CA LEU A 39 -8.35 -1.58 8.54
C LEU A 39 -8.68 -1.90 10.01
N ASP A 40 -8.80 -0.89 10.86
CA ASP A 40 -9.18 -1.02 12.29
C ASP A 40 -10.56 -1.65 12.51
N LYS A 41 -11.43 -1.62 11.49
CA LYS A 41 -12.80 -2.14 11.56
C LYS A 41 -12.98 -3.44 10.79
N LEU A 42 -11.93 -3.92 10.13
CA LEU A 42 -11.99 -5.06 9.23
C LEU A 42 -12.12 -6.36 10.04
N THR A 43 -13.12 -7.18 9.70
CA THR A 43 -13.33 -8.50 10.32
C THR A 43 -12.90 -9.64 9.40
N THR A 44 -12.68 -10.83 9.96
CA THR A 44 -12.34 -12.04 9.17
C THR A 44 -13.38 -12.34 8.09
N ASP A 45 -14.67 -12.20 8.41
CA ASP A 45 -15.75 -12.39 7.43
C ASP A 45 -15.69 -11.37 6.28
N GLN A 46 -15.31 -10.13 6.56
CA GLN A 46 -15.17 -9.09 5.53
C GLN A 46 -14.00 -9.39 4.59
N LEU A 47 -12.95 -10.07 5.05
CA LEU A 47 -11.83 -10.49 4.19
C LEU A 47 -12.25 -11.44 3.07
N LEU A 48 -13.38 -12.15 3.23
CA LEU A 48 -13.92 -13.10 2.26
C LEU A 48 -14.81 -12.45 1.19
N VAL A 49 -15.18 -11.17 1.36
CA VAL A 49 -16.04 -10.44 0.42
C VAL A 49 -15.30 -10.21 -0.91
N ASP A 50 -15.96 -10.51 -2.04
CA ASP A 50 -15.43 -10.23 -3.38
C ASP A 50 -15.32 -8.72 -3.64
N LEU A 51 -14.24 -8.31 -4.30
CA LEU A 51 -14.05 -6.97 -4.82
C LEU A 51 -14.50 -6.95 -6.29
N PRO A 52 -15.69 -6.42 -6.60
CA PRO A 52 -16.20 -6.49 -7.95
C PRO A 52 -15.37 -5.62 -8.92
N LEU A 53 -15.17 -6.13 -10.13
CA LEU A 53 -14.59 -5.39 -11.25
C LEU A 53 -15.72 -4.99 -12.19
N ASP A 54 -15.93 -3.69 -12.40
CA ASP A 54 -17.04 -3.13 -13.19
C ASP A 54 -18.42 -3.67 -12.79
N GLY A 55 -18.60 -3.88 -11.47
CA GLY A 55 -19.84 -4.42 -10.90
C GLY A 55 -20.02 -5.93 -11.05
N GLN A 56 -19.06 -6.64 -11.65
CA GLN A 56 -19.08 -8.10 -11.79
C GLN A 56 -18.16 -8.76 -10.76
N VAL A 57 -18.49 -10.00 -10.38
CA VAL A 57 -17.64 -10.83 -9.51
C VAL A 57 -16.26 -10.96 -10.16
N SER A 58 -15.21 -10.57 -9.45
CA SER A 58 -13.84 -10.63 -9.98
C SER A 58 -13.09 -11.90 -9.60
N GLY A 59 -13.53 -12.58 -8.54
CA GLY A 59 -12.83 -13.71 -7.92
C GLY A 59 -11.68 -13.27 -7.00
N GLN A 60 -11.50 -11.97 -6.78
CA GLN A 60 -10.54 -11.43 -5.84
C GLN A 60 -11.25 -10.97 -4.58
N THR A 61 -10.98 -11.61 -3.45
CA THR A 61 -11.52 -11.16 -2.16
C THR A 61 -10.78 -9.95 -1.61
N GLN A 62 -11.40 -9.20 -0.69
CA GLN A 62 -10.76 -8.10 0.03
C GLN A 62 -9.44 -8.53 0.69
N GLY A 63 -9.42 -9.68 1.36
CA GLY A 63 -8.21 -10.21 1.98
C GLY A 63 -7.12 -10.54 0.96
N SER A 64 -7.50 -11.09 -0.20
CA SER A 64 -6.55 -11.37 -1.28
C SER A 64 -5.94 -10.10 -1.86
N ALA A 65 -6.75 -9.05 -2.03
CA ALA A 65 -6.29 -7.75 -2.47
C ALA A 65 -5.35 -7.09 -1.45
N ILE A 66 -5.72 -7.04 -0.17
CA ILE A 66 -4.88 -6.48 0.91
C ILE A 66 -3.53 -7.20 0.98
N ARG A 67 -3.54 -8.54 0.92
CA ARG A 67 -2.30 -9.34 0.88
C ARG A 67 -1.44 -8.99 -0.33
N ARG A 68 -2.04 -8.87 -1.52
CA ARG A 68 -1.31 -8.47 -2.74
C ARG A 68 -0.73 -7.08 -2.60
N LEU A 69 -1.49 -6.10 -2.09
CA LEU A 69 -1.01 -4.74 -1.87
C LEU A 69 0.14 -4.70 -0.86
N THR A 70 0.07 -5.48 0.21
CA THR A 70 1.12 -5.57 1.23
C THR A 70 2.43 -6.10 0.63
N TYR A 71 2.38 -7.19 -0.13
CA TYR A 71 3.56 -7.73 -0.80
C TYR A 71 4.11 -6.81 -1.89
N HIS A 72 3.24 -6.13 -2.63
CA HIS A 72 3.64 -5.15 -3.62
C HIS A 72 4.34 -3.94 -2.96
N TYR A 73 3.84 -3.48 -1.81
CA TYR A 73 4.49 -2.42 -1.03
C TYR A 73 5.87 -2.86 -0.54
N TRP A 74 5.98 -4.06 0.04
CA TRP A 74 7.26 -4.64 0.48
C TRP A 74 8.27 -4.76 -0.65
N PHE A 75 7.84 -5.21 -1.83
CA PHE A 75 8.67 -5.26 -3.02
C PHE A 75 9.27 -3.88 -3.35
N HIS A 76 8.44 -2.84 -3.47
CA HIS A 76 8.92 -1.50 -3.84
C HIS A 76 9.76 -0.81 -2.75
N ILE A 77 9.44 -0.98 -1.46
CA ILE A 77 10.33 -0.43 -0.41
C ILE A 77 11.69 -1.13 -0.42
N GLY A 78 11.75 -2.42 -0.80
CA GLY A 78 12.98 -3.16 -1.01
C GLY A 78 13.82 -2.59 -2.17
N GLU A 79 13.19 -2.30 -3.31
CA GLU A 79 13.87 -1.66 -4.45
C GLU A 79 14.42 -0.26 -4.09
N ILE A 80 13.64 0.54 -3.37
CA ILE A 80 14.09 1.86 -2.91
C ILE A 80 15.23 1.75 -1.91
N LEU A 81 15.19 0.78 -0.97
CA LEU A 81 16.30 0.50 -0.07
C LEU A 81 17.56 0.09 -0.86
N ALA A 82 17.37 -0.79 -1.85
CA ALA A 82 18.25 -1.11 -2.97
C ALA A 82 19.05 0.08 -3.50
N ILE A 83 18.30 1.00 -4.10
CA ILE A 83 18.83 2.21 -4.73
C ILE A 83 19.58 3.07 -3.71
N ARG A 84 19.04 3.25 -2.50
CA ARG A 84 19.69 4.05 -1.46
C ARG A 84 21.04 3.47 -1.01
N GLN A 85 21.17 2.15 -0.95
CA GLN A 85 22.44 1.47 -0.69
C GLN A 85 23.46 1.72 -1.79
N ILE A 86 23.05 1.56 -3.06
CA ILE A 86 23.91 1.79 -4.24
C ILE A 86 24.38 3.25 -4.31
N LEU A 87 23.53 4.20 -3.93
CA LEU A 87 23.88 5.63 -3.83
C LEU A 87 24.76 5.97 -2.61
N GLY A 88 25.12 4.98 -1.79
CA GLY A 88 26.05 5.13 -0.68
C GLY A 88 25.46 5.76 0.58
N GLN A 89 24.12 5.85 0.70
CA GLN A 89 23.47 6.37 1.91
C GLN A 89 23.76 5.46 3.12
N LYS A 90 23.95 6.08 4.29
CA LYS A 90 24.37 5.39 5.53
C LYS A 90 23.23 5.20 6.52
N ASP A 91 22.30 6.16 6.60
CA ASP A 91 21.13 6.10 7.48
C ASP A 91 19.95 5.43 6.78
N LEU A 92 20.07 4.12 6.63
CA LEU A 92 19.07 3.29 5.97
C LEU A 92 18.06 2.73 7.00
N PRO A 93 16.76 2.78 6.71
CA PRO A 93 15.76 2.15 7.56
C PRO A 93 15.87 0.62 7.48
N GLU A 94 15.37 -0.06 8.51
CA GLU A 94 15.18 -1.51 8.48
C GLU A 94 14.07 -1.88 7.47
N TYR A 95 14.25 -3.02 6.80
CA TYR A 95 13.24 -3.55 5.88
C TYR A 95 12.03 -4.07 6.67
N VAL A 96 10.83 -3.58 6.37
CA VAL A 96 9.55 -3.88 7.07
C VAL A 96 9.48 -3.42 8.54
N GLY A 97 10.62 -3.28 9.22
CA GLY A 97 10.71 -2.80 10.61
C GLY A 97 10.33 -3.86 11.63
N ASN A 98 10.02 -3.43 12.85
CA ASN A 98 9.77 -4.31 14.00
C ASN A 98 8.35 -4.91 14.01
N ILE A 99 8.05 -5.75 13.01
CA ILE A 99 6.73 -6.37 12.84
C ILE A 99 6.33 -7.24 14.03
N GLU A 100 7.29 -7.93 14.67
CA GLU A 100 7.02 -8.81 15.80
C GLU A 100 6.49 -8.06 17.03
N LEU A 101 6.91 -6.80 17.22
CA LEU A 101 6.43 -5.96 18.31
C LEU A 101 5.16 -5.18 17.92
N GLU A 102 5.13 -4.59 16.72
CA GLU A 102 4.06 -3.68 16.30
C GLU A 102 2.81 -4.42 15.77
N ALA A 103 3.00 -5.60 15.19
CA ALA A 103 1.94 -6.42 14.59
C ALA A 103 2.16 -7.93 14.83
N PRO A 104 2.25 -8.38 16.10
CA PRO A 104 2.42 -9.80 16.40
C PRO A 104 1.25 -10.62 15.86
N TYR A 105 1.53 -11.85 15.42
CA TYR A 105 0.48 -12.80 15.03
C TYR A 105 -0.52 -12.99 16.16
N ARG A 106 -1.81 -12.84 15.84
CA ARG A 106 -2.92 -13.09 16.76
C ARG A 106 -3.84 -14.13 16.12
N PRO A 107 -4.06 -15.29 16.75
CA PRO A 107 -5.07 -16.22 16.29
C PRO A 107 -6.47 -15.60 16.47
N GLU A 108 -7.41 -16.11 15.69
CA GLU A 108 -8.84 -15.78 15.78
C GLU A 108 -9.53 -16.44 16.98
#